data_AF-A0A9W8Y1E6-F1
#
_entry.id   AF-A0A9W8Y1E6-F1
#
_cell.length_a   1.000
_cell.length_b   1.000
_cell.length_c   1.000
_cell.angle_alpha   90.00
_cell.angle_beta   90.00
_cell.angle_gamma   90.00
#
_symmetry.space_group_name_H-M   'P 1'
#
loop_
_entity.id
_entity.type
_entity.pdbx_description
1 polymer ?
#
loop_
_entity_poly.entity_id
_entity_poly.type
_entity_poly.pdbx_seq_one_letter_code
_entity_poly.pdbx_strand_id
1 'polypeptide(L)'
;MFHSFSDLYWALQGGGNSFALVTRFDLQTFPLNTVLRAEATYEESDNTKDLYLDALLDFALNGDVDTAFAITPVARWGPNFTIPSYEVTLLYNGSTAPSSGPAAAFYNGSIKSINESSTMRPQTLAEYTQLFQGAFDEGGPGYGFRQSFRVVSAKATREAMDIVHDAWFNMLKERDLANRIPGFFCGLAYNSITRTFAAQSQGIPQNVDAEPAFWVEESLSWSNAEDDMEIAQFVMDVNEEIESLLGEKGLLARYIYLNDANKDQDVFESYGAENVKVLQTIRAKYDPKRVYTDLMPGGFKVAHAKGE
;
A
#
# COMPACT_ATOMS: atom_id res chain seq x y z
N MET A 1 -28.49 -13.29 -2.17
CA MET A 1 -27.36 -13.31 -3.13
C MET A 1 -26.23 -14.22 -2.65
N PHE A 2 -25.79 -14.10 -1.39
CA PHE A 2 -24.70 -14.90 -0.79
C PHE A 2 -24.83 -16.44 -0.93
N HIS A 3 -26.04 -16.99 -0.94
CA HIS A 3 -26.23 -18.45 -1.05
C HIS A 3 -26.27 -18.98 -2.49
N SER A 4 -26.63 -18.16 -3.49
CA SER A 4 -26.84 -18.64 -4.87
C SER A 4 -25.60 -18.51 -5.76
N PHE A 5 -24.69 -17.61 -5.41
CA PHE A 5 -23.46 -17.31 -6.16
C PHE A 5 -22.27 -17.17 -5.21
N SER A 6 -22.14 -18.08 -4.24
CA SER A 6 -21.09 -18.06 -3.22
C SER A 6 -19.69 -18.17 -3.83
N ASP A 7 -19.54 -18.90 -4.93
CA ASP A 7 -18.29 -19.00 -5.69
C ASP A 7 -17.89 -17.66 -6.32
N LEU A 8 -18.83 -16.99 -7.00
CA LEU A 8 -18.58 -15.67 -7.57
C LEU A 8 -18.31 -14.63 -6.48
N TYR A 9 -19.04 -14.68 -5.35
CA TYR A 9 -18.77 -13.81 -4.22
C TYR A 9 -17.36 -13.99 -3.67
N TRP A 10 -16.92 -15.24 -3.49
CA TRP A 10 -15.55 -15.54 -3.10
C TRP A 10 -14.54 -14.96 -4.09
N ALA A 11 -14.74 -15.17 -5.39
CA ALA A 11 -13.83 -14.71 -6.43
C ALA A 11 -13.76 -13.18 -6.56
N LEU A 12 -14.88 -12.48 -6.34
CA LEU A 12 -14.94 -11.01 -6.38
C LEU A 12 -14.15 -10.33 -5.26
N GLN A 13 -13.78 -11.05 -4.19
CA GLN A 13 -12.96 -10.48 -3.12
C GLN A 13 -11.50 -10.25 -3.54
N GLY A 14 -11.02 -10.88 -4.62
CA GLY A 14 -9.61 -10.74 -5.02
C GLY A 14 -9.29 -10.88 -6.51
N GLY A 15 -10.21 -11.35 -7.35
CA GLY A 15 -9.94 -11.57 -8.79
C GLY A 15 -10.16 -10.34 -9.69
N GLY A 16 -10.33 -9.16 -9.10
CA GLY A 16 -10.49 -7.89 -9.82
C GLY A 16 -11.67 -7.88 -10.79
N ASN A 17 -11.45 -7.34 -11.99
CA ASN A 17 -12.48 -7.18 -13.02
C ASN A 17 -12.61 -8.41 -13.96
N SER A 18 -12.27 -9.61 -13.48
CA SER A 18 -12.13 -10.81 -14.33
C SER A 18 -13.43 -11.57 -14.64
N PHE A 19 -14.55 -11.29 -13.97
CA PHE A 19 -15.73 -12.18 -13.97
C PHE A 19 -17.02 -11.54 -14.47
N ALA A 20 -17.24 -10.28 -14.11
CA ALA A 20 -18.51 -9.58 -14.26
C ALA A 20 -18.32 -8.07 -14.11
N LEU A 21 -19.31 -7.30 -14.57
CA LEU A 21 -19.48 -5.91 -14.13
C LEU A 21 -20.37 -5.88 -12.89
N VAL A 22 -19.85 -5.34 -11.79
CA VAL A 22 -20.66 -5.08 -10.60
C VAL A 22 -21.33 -3.73 -10.77
N THR A 23 -22.65 -3.72 -10.89
CA THR A 23 -23.45 -2.50 -11.12
C THR A 23 -24.11 -1.94 -9.87
N ARG A 24 -24.10 -2.70 -8.77
CA ARG A 24 -24.65 -2.29 -7.47
C ARG A 24 -23.92 -2.99 -6.33
N PHE A 25 -23.59 -2.23 -5.29
CA PHE A 25 -23.20 -2.75 -3.99
C PHE A 25 -24.22 -2.28 -2.95
N ASP A 26 -24.62 -3.17 -2.05
CA ASP A 26 -25.33 -2.81 -0.84
C ASP A 26 -24.31 -2.89 0.32
N LEU A 27 -23.92 -1.74 0.85
CA LEU A 27 -22.95 -1.64 1.95
C LEU A 27 -23.69 -1.55 3.28
N GLN A 28 -23.43 -2.50 4.17
CA GLN A 28 -23.85 -2.39 5.56
C GLN A 28 -22.82 -1.54 6.30
N THR A 29 -23.21 -0.33 6.69
CA THR A 29 -22.38 0.57 7.48
C THR A 29 -22.69 0.45 8.97
N PHE A 30 -21.76 0.89 9.81
CA PHE A 30 -21.96 1.04 11.25
C PHE A 30 -21.69 2.50 11.64
N PRO A 31 -22.41 3.04 12.64
CA PRO A 31 -22.21 4.43 13.05
C PRO A 31 -20.83 4.60 13.71
N LEU A 32 -20.06 5.57 13.20
CA LEU A 32 -18.83 6.05 13.81
C LEU A 32 -19.13 7.44 14.40
N ASN A 33 -19.46 7.49 15.70
CA ASN A 33 -19.88 8.74 16.35
C ASN A 33 -18.75 9.77 16.47
N THR A 34 -17.50 9.32 16.59
CA THR A 34 -16.32 10.19 16.59
C THR A 34 -15.15 9.38 16.07
N VAL A 35 -14.51 9.88 15.01
CA VAL A 35 -13.23 9.38 14.52
C VAL A 35 -12.20 10.45 14.83
N LEU A 36 -11.13 10.06 15.52
CA LEU A 36 -9.97 10.94 15.69
C LEU A 36 -9.00 10.70 14.54
N ARG A 37 -8.38 11.78 14.07
CA ARG A 37 -7.36 11.75 13.01
C ARG A 37 -6.17 12.64 13.32
N ALA A 38 -5.00 12.25 12.83
CA ALA A 38 -3.82 13.09 12.72
C ALA A 38 -3.14 12.87 11.36
N GLU A 39 -2.41 13.89 10.89
CA GLU A 39 -1.45 13.78 9.78
C GLU A 39 -0.09 14.12 10.36
N ALA A 40 0.56 13.13 10.96
CA ALA A 40 1.84 13.34 11.59
C ALA A 40 2.90 13.52 10.50
N THR A 41 3.70 14.57 10.59
CA THR A 41 4.96 14.72 9.85
C THR A 41 6.06 14.89 10.88
N TYR A 42 7.14 14.11 10.76
CA TYR A 42 8.19 14.09 11.77
C TYR A 42 9.32 15.06 11.45
N GLU A 43 9.92 15.62 12.49
CA GLU A 43 11.08 16.51 12.37
C GLU A 43 12.27 15.76 11.80
N GLU A 44 13.02 16.43 10.93
CA GLU A 44 14.28 15.92 10.39
C GLU A 44 15.34 15.86 11.49
N SER A 45 15.88 14.66 11.73
CA SER A 45 17.01 14.44 12.64
C SER A 45 17.70 13.10 12.35
N ASP A 46 18.92 12.93 12.87
CA ASP A 46 19.74 11.73 12.62
C ASP A 46 19.07 10.41 13.06
N ASN A 47 18.10 10.46 13.99
CA ASN A 47 17.41 9.27 14.48
C ASN A 47 15.96 9.12 14.00
N THR A 48 15.44 10.07 13.20
CA THR A 48 14.03 10.04 12.79
C THR A 48 13.70 8.80 11.97
N LYS A 49 14.60 8.40 11.04
CA LYS A 49 14.47 7.14 10.28
C LYS A 49 14.29 5.95 11.23
N ASP A 50 15.20 5.80 12.19
CA ASP A 50 15.25 4.62 13.05
C ASP A 50 14.02 4.53 13.95
N LEU A 51 13.64 5.65 14.58
CA LEU A 51 12.44 5.72 15.41
C LEU A 51 11.16 5.43 14.62
N TYR A 52 11.09 5.91 13.38
CA TYR A 52 9.96 5.68 12.50
C TYR A 52 9.84 4.21 12.07
N LEU A 53 10.93 3.61 11.59
CA LEU A 53 10.92 2.20 11.16
C LEU A 53 10.72 1.25 12.36
N ASP A 54 11.25 1.57 13.54
CA ASP A 54 11.01 0.78 14.75
C ASP A 54 9.54 0.83 15.19
N ALA A 55 8.90 2.01 15.13
CA ALA A 55 7.47 2.16 15.42
C ALA A 55 6.59 1.39 14.42
N LEU A 56 6.97 1.39 13.14
CA LEU A 56 6.28 0.59 12.11
C LEU A 56 6.43 -0.90 12.35
N LEU A 57 7.63 -1.36 12.68
CA LEU A 57 7.88 -2.76 13.00
C LEU A 57 7.06 -3.20 14.21
N ASP A 58 7.03 -2.40 15.28
CA ASP A 58 6.21 -2.70 16.46
C ASP A 58 4.71 -2.74 16.10
N PHE A 59 4.24 -1.82 15.25
CA PHE A 59 2.85 -1.85 14.77
C PHE A 59 2.54 -3.09 13.93
N ALA A 60 3.41 -3.51 13.01
CA ALA A 60 3.18 -4.72 12.22
C ALA A 60 3.16 -6.01 13.07
N LEU A 61 4.00 -6.06 14.11
CA LEU A 61 4.10 -7.22 15.00
C LEU A 61 3.01 -7.27 16.07
N ASN A 62 2.62 -6.11 16.62
CA ASN A 62 1.84 -5.99 17.84
C ASN A 62 0.60 -5.07 17.72
N GLY A 63 0.37 -4.40 16.59
CA GLY A 63 -0.71 -3.43 16.41
C GLY A 63 -2.11 -4.02 16.60
N ASP A 64 -2.25 -5.34 16.41
CA ASP A 64 -3.51 -6.07 16.60
C ASP A 64 -4.07 -6.08 18.03
N VAL A 65 -3.28 -5.64 19.02
CA VAL A 65 -3.79 -5.43 20.38
C VAL A 65 -4.87 -4.35 20.43
N ASP A 66 -4.89 -3.44 19.45
CA ASP A 66 -5.93 -2.42 19.30
C ASP A 66 -6.35 -2.28 17.82
N THR A 67 -7.43 -2.97 17.47
CA THR A 67 -7.99 -2.96 16.12
C THR A 67 -8.82 -1.71 15.79
N ALA A 68 -8.83 -0.69 16.67
CA ALA A 68 -9.52 0.58 16.41
C ALA A 68 -8.66 1.56 15.60
N PHE A 69 -7.37 1.29 15.45
CA PHE A 69 -6.44 2.10 14.65
C PHE A 69 -6.36 1.65 13.19
N ALA A 70 -6.22 2.62 12.30
CA ALA A 70 -5.67 2.45 10.97
C ALA A 70 -4.57 3.49 10.77
N ILE A 71 -3.45 3.08 10.18
CA ILE A 71 -2.34 3.97 9.84
C ILE A 71 -2.01 3.85 8.35
N THR A 72 -1.61 4.97 7.75
CA THR A 72 -1.02 5.01 6.41
C THR A 72 0.34 5.71 6.51
N PRO A 73 1.40 4.94 6.78
CA PRO A 73 2.74 5.47 6.98
C PRO A 73 3.48 5.57 5.65
N VAL A 74 4.00 6.76 5.32
CA VAL A 74 4.73 7.01 4.06
C VAL A 74 6.05 7.72 4.35
N ALA A 75 7.15 7.14 3.86
CA ALA A 75 8.42 7.85 3.71
C ALA A 75 8.46 8.49 2.31
N ARG A 76 8.66 9.80 2.21
CA ARG A 76 8.53 10.57 0.95
C ARG A 76 9.83 11.21 0.54
N TRP A 77 9.98 11.39 -0.78
CA TRP A 77 11.08 12.15 -1.37
C TRP A 77 10.59 13.00 -2.53
N GLY A 78 11.05 14.25 -2.57
CA GLY A 78 10.66 15.24 -3.57
C GLY A 78 11.77 16.26 -3.86
N PRO A 79 11.48 17.29 -4.67
CA PRO A 79 12.48 18.28 -5.09
C PRO A 79 13.07 19.02 -3.89
N ASN A 80 14.39 19.21 -3.88
CA ASN A 80 15.20 19.84 -2.82
C ASN A 80 15.28 19.08 -1.49
N PHE A 81 14.77 17.85 -1.41
CA PHE A 81 14.94 17.03 -0.21
C PHE A 81 16.40 16.57 -0.12
N THR A 82 16.96 16.55 1.09
CA THR A 82 18.31 16.03 1.35
C THR A 82 18.31 14.75 2.16
N ILE A 83 17.20 14.50 2.87
CA ILE A 83 16.82 13.27 3.57
C ILE A 83 15.32 13.00 3.31
N PRO A 84 14.81 11.76 3.49
CA PRO A 84 13.39 11.48 3.35
C PRO A 84 12.54 12.20 4.40
N SER A 85 11.33 12.63 4.02
CA SER A 85 10.28 13.03 4.97
C SER A 85 9.55 11.79 5.46
N TYR A 86 9.22 11.72 6.75
CA TYR A 86 8.48 10.61 7.34
C TYR A 86 7.14 11.09 7.86
N GLU A 87 6.07 10.44 7.40
CA GLU A 87 4.70 10.89 7.63
C GLU A 87 3.77 9.71 7.96
N VAL A 88 2.74 9.95 8.76
CA VAL A 88 1.68 8.96 9.03
C VAL A 88 0.32 9.65 9.07
N THR A 89 -0.60 9.18 8.24
CA THR A 89 -2.03 9.42 8.46
C THR A 89 -2.53 8.44 9.51
N LEU A 90 -3.10 8.93 10.61
CA LEU A 90 -3.71 8.11 11.65
C LEU A 90 -5.21 8.27 11.67
N LEU A 91 -5.95 7.16 11.76
CA LEU A 91 -7.36 7.14 12.09
C LEU A 91 -7.58 6.27 13.33
N TYR A 92 -8.41 6.75 14.25
CA TYR A 92 -8.81 6.00 15.42
C TYR A 92 -10.33 6.04 15.59
N ASN A 93 -10.92 4.84 15.70
CA ASN A 93 -12.33 4.67 15.98
C ASN A 93 -12.62 4.83 17.49
N GLY A 94 -12.76 6.08 17.93
CA GLY A 94 -13.17 6.41 19.28
C GLY A 94 -13.02 7.90 19.58
N SER A 95 -13.52 8.35 20.73
CA SER A 95 -13.46 9.77 21.14
C SER A 95 -12.20 10.13 21.92
N THR A 96 -11.40 9.15 22.33
CA THR A 96 -10.13 9.35 23.06
C THR A 96 -9.15 8.27 22.65
N ALA A 97 -8.09 8.66 21.94
CA ALA A 97 -7.03 7.73 21.54
C ALA A 97 -6.19 7.33 22.77
N PRO A 98 -5.77 6.05 22.90
CA PRO A 98 -4.87 5.59 23.95
C PRO A 98 -3.57 6.42 24.02
N SER A 99 -2.90 6.50 25.17
CA SER A 99 -1.59 7.19 25.26
C SER A 99 -0.39 6.24 25.10
N SER A 100 -0.65 4.95 24.94
CA SER A 100 0.36 3.88 24.88
C SER A 100 -0.07 2.78 23.92
N GLY A 101 0.89 1.95 23.51
CA GLY A 101 0.72 0.87 22.54
C GLY A 101 1.38 1.20 21.21
N PRO A 102 1.41 0.25 20.26
CA PRO A 102 2.18 0.40 19.03
C PRO A 102 1.78 1.63 18.20
N ALA A 103 0.47 1.86 18.02
CA ALA A 103 -0.02 3.03 17.28
C ALA A 103 0.27 4.36 18.01
N ALA A 104 0.38 4.35 19.34
CA ALA A 104 0.59 5.56 20.12
C ALA A 104 1.97 6.19 19.91
N ALA A 105 2.98 5.39 19.52
CA ALA A 105 4.32 5.88 19.23
C ALA A 105 4.34 6.99 18.15
N PHE A 106 3.37 6.97 17.24
CA PHE A 106 3.24 7.95 16.16
C PHE A 106 2.69 9.31 16.61
N TYR A 107 2.11 9.42 17.82
CA TYR A 107 1.50 10.67 18.29
C TYR A 107 1.73 11.04 19.77
N ASN A 108 2.35 10.17 20.57
CA ASN A 108 2.62 10.44 21.98
C ASN A 108 3.95 11.20 22.23
N GLY A 109 4.67 11.55 21.16
CA GLY A 109 5.96 12.25 21.23
C GLY A 109 7.20 11.33 21.22
N SER A 110 7.04 10.01 21.11
CA SER A 110 8.17 9.09 20.86
C SER A 110 8.93 9.44 19.58
N ILE A 111 8.21 9.88 18.55
CA ILE A 111 8.77 10.50 17.35
C ILE A 111 8.37 11.98 17.38
N LYS A 112 9.35 12.88 17.30
CA LYS A 112 9.09 14.32 17.39
C LYS A 112 8.42 14.81 16.11
N SER A 113 7.18 15.28 16.19
CA SER A 113 6.40 15.78 15.05
C SER A 113 6.57 17.29 14.85
N ILE A 114 6.53 17.78 13.60
CA ILE A 114 6.46 19.22 13.31
C ILE A 114 5.10 19.79 13.74
N ASN A 115 5.06 21.05 14.21
CA ASN A 115 3.85 21.87 14.35
C ASN A 115 2.61 21.16 14.95
N GLU A 116 2.78 20.30 15.95
CA GLU A 116 1.69 19.51 16.54
C GLU A 116 0.90 18.63 15.54
N SER A 117 1.51 18.29 14.40
CA SER A 117 0.90 17.56 13.29
C SER A 117 0.40 16.17 13.71
N SER A 118 1.04 15.55 14.71
CA SER A 118 0.59 14.28 15.28
C SER A 118 -0.59 14.39 16.24
N THR A 119 -1.17 15.57 16.48
CA THR A 119 -2.29 15.73 17.41
C THR A 119 -3.58 15.11 16.87
N MET A 120 -4.10 14.11 17.56
CA MET A 120 -5.37 13.45 17.23
C MET A 120 -6.57 14.39 17.47
N ARG A 121 -7.33 14.69 16.41
CA ARG A 121 -8.49 15.61 16.46
C ARG A 121 -9.74 14.94 15.87
N PRO A 122 -10.94 15.22 16.40
CA PRO A 122 -12.18 14.76 15.79
C PRO A 122 -12.30 15.29 14.36
N GLN A 123 -12.46 14.40 13.40
CA GLN A 123 -12.67 14.76 12.00
C GLN A 123 -13.45 13.66 11.29
N THR A 124 -14.50 14.04 10.57
CA THR A 124 -15.26 13.09 9.75
C THR A 124 -14.49 12.72 8.48
N LEU A 125 -14.75 11.54 7.93
CA LEU A 125 -14.20 11.15 6.62
C LEU A 125 -14.64 12.12 5.51
N ALA A 126 -15.84 12.70 5.60
CA ALA A 126 -16.31 13.69 4.62
C ALA A 126 -15.48 14.97 4.63
N GLU A 127 -15.18 15.51 5.82
CA GLU A 127 -14.29 16.66 5.98
C GLU A 127 -12.87 16.33 5.51
N TYR A 128 -12.38 15.14 5.85
CA TYR A 128 -11.06 14.68 5.40
C TYR A 128 -10.97 14.64 3.87
N THR A 129 -11.91 14.00 3.18
CA THR A 129 -11.90 13.92 1.70
C THR A 129 -11.94 15.31 1.05
N GLN A 130 -12.67 16.27 1.63
CA GLN A 130 -12.72 17.65 1.11
C GLN A 130 -11.36 18.35 1.14
N LEU A 131 -10.46 18.01 2.09
CA LEU A 131 -9.12 18.60 2.15
C LEU A 131 -8.25 18.22 0.95
N PHE A 132 -8.46 17.03 0.37
CA PHE A 132 -7.64 16.51 -0.72
C PHE A 132 -8.27 16.74 -2.09
N GLN A 133 -9.54 17.12 -2.16
CA GLN A 133 -10.22 17.34 -3.43
C GLN A 133 -9.46 18.32 -4.33
N GLY A 134 -8.99 19.43 -3.76
CA GLY A 134 -8.22 20.44 -4.50
C GLY A 134 -6.89 19.94 -5.05
N ALA A 135 -6.33 18.84 -4.52
CA ALA A 135 -5.12 18.25 -5.07
C ALA A 135 -5.35 17.64 -6.47
N PHE A 136 -6.59 17.22 -6.75
CA PHE A 136 -6.98 16.57 -8.00
C PHE A 136 -7.82 17.47 -8.91
N ASP A 137 -7.99 18.75 -8.56
CA ASP A 137 -8.57 19.76 -9.44
C ASP A 137 -7.50 20.29 -10.42
N GLU A 138 -7.93 20.92 -11.53
CA GLU A 138 -7.00 21.49 -12.52
C GLU A 138 -5.99 22.45 -11.86
N GLY A 139 -4.69 22.18 -12.05
CA GLY A 139 -3.60 22.93 -11.42
C GLY A 139 -3.18 22.42 -10.02
N GLY A 140 -3.88 21.44 -9.47
CA GLY A 140 -3.52 20.75 -8.23
C GLY A 140 -2.34 19.78 -8.41
N PRO A 141 -1.59 19.48 -7.33
CA PRO A 141 -0.39 18.62 -7.36
C PRO A 141 -0.63 17.14 -7.73
N GLY A 142 -1.88 16.71 -7.91
CA GLY A 142 -2.26 15.37 -8.37
C GLY A 142 -3.00 15.37 -9.72
N TYR A 143 -3.24 16.53 -10.33
CA TYR A 143 -4.00 16.62 -11.58
C TYR A 143 -3.10 16.51 -12.81
N GLY A 144 -3.34 15.50 -13.63
CA GLY A 144 -2.66 15.34 -14.92
C GLY A 144 -1.23 14.79 -14.83
N PHE A 145 -0.73 14.50 -13.63
CA PHE A 145 0.54 13.81 -13.46
C PHE A 145 0.45 12.36 -13.92
N ARG A 146 1.58 11.87 -14.39
CA ARG A 146 1.84 10.47 -14.70
C ARG A 146 2.17 9.77 -13.39
N GLN A 147 1.71 8.54 -13.21
CA GLN A 147 1.88 7.78 -11.97
C GLN A 147 2.34 6.36 -12.26
N SER A 148 3.13 5.82 -11.34
CA SER A 148 3.51 4.41 -11.30
C SER A 148 3.45 3.93 -9.87
N PHE A 149 2.96 2.70 -9.70
CA PHE A 149 2.92 1.98 -8.44
C PHE A 149 3.66 0.67 -8.61
N ARG A 150 4.32 0.18 -7.57
CA ARG A 150 4.88 -1.17 -7.49
C ARG A 150 4.84 -1.65 -6.05
N VAL A 151 4.69 -2.96 -5.85
CA VAL A 151 4.72 -3.57 -4.52
C VAL A 151 6.02 -4.33 -4.30
N VAL A 152 6.70 -4.06 -3.18
CA VAL A 152 7.71 -4.95 -2.61
C VAL A 152 7.16 -5.56 -1.33
N SER A 153 7.04 -6.89 -1.30
CA SER A 153 6.55 -7.59 -0.11
C SER A 153 7.68 -8.28 0.64
N ALA A 154 7.78 -7.98 1.92
CA ALA A 154 8.85 -8.47 2.78
C ALA A 154 8.34 -8.82 4.17
N LYS A 155 9.01 -9.78 4.83
CA LYS A 155 8.75 -10.13 6.23
C LYS A 155 8.96 -8.91 7.13
N ALA A 156 8.13 -8.76 8.17
CA ALA A 156 8.22 -7.65 9.10
C ALA A 156 9.44 -7.82 10.01
N THR A 157 10.60 -7.36 9.52
CA THR A 157 11.88 -7.37 10.22
C THR A 157 12.58 -6.06 9.96
N ARG A 158 13.38 -5.59 10.93
CA ARG A 158 14.13 -4.36 10.77
C ARG A 158 15.11 -4.43 9.59
N GLU A 159 15.76 -5.58 9.40
CA GLU A 159 16.67 -5.82 8.28
C GLU A 159 15.99 -5.69 6.91
N ALA A 160 14.80 -6.27 6.74
CA ALA A 160 14.05 -6.12 5.50
C ALA A 160 13.63 -4.67 5.23
N MET A 161 13.19 -3.95 6.28
CA MET A 161 12.81 -2.54 6.16
C MET A 161 14.00 -1.66 5.80
N ASP A 162 15.18 -1.87 6.41
CA ASP A 162 16.38 -1.12 6.07
C ASP A 162 16.82 -1.41 4.62
N ILE A 163 16.74 -2.65 4.15
CA ILE A 163 17.05 -3.01 2.75
C ILE A 163 16.15 -2.23 1.78
N VAL A 164 14.84 -2.30 1.95
CA VAL A 164 13.88 -1.62 1.06
C VAL A 164 14.06 -0.12 1.12
N HIS A 165 14.14 0.45 2.32
CA HIS A 165 14.32 1.88 2.53
C HIS A 165 15.61 2.41 1.90
N ASP A 166 16.75 1.79 2.23
CA ASP A 166 18.07 2.33 1.89
C ASP A 166 18.38 2.14 0.41
N ALA A 167 18.07 0.97 -0.18
CA ALA A 167 18.24 0.79 -1.62
C ALA A 167 17.42 1.82 -2.42
N TRP A 168 16.17 2.04 -2.00
CA TRP A 168 15.28 3.03 -2.62
C TRP A 168 15.82 4.46 -2.54
N PHE A 169 16.03 4.98 -1.33
CA PHE A 169 16.40 6.38 -1.17
C PHE A 169 17.85 6.67 -1.56
N ASN A 170 18.77 5.72 -1.42
CA ASN A 170 20.15 5.90 -1.90
C ASN A 170 20.17 6.00 -3.43
N MET A 171 19.50 5.08 -4.14
CA MET A 171 19.47 5.12 -5.60
C MET A 171 18.74 6.37 -6.13
N LEU A 172 17.65 6.79 -5.49
CA LEU A 172 16.98 8.06 -5.82
C LEU A 172 17.92 9.26 -5.70
N LYS A 173 18.67 9.33 -4.60
CA LYS A 173 19.62 10.41 -4.31
C LYS A 173 20.79 10.40 -5.29
N GLU A 174 21.33 9.23 -5.62
CA GLU A 174 22.44 9.08 -6.58
C GLU A 174 22.04 9.51 -7.99
N ARG A 175 20.81 9.20 -8.41
CA ARG A 175 20.29 9.60 -9.73
C ARG A 175 19.73 11.01 -9.78
N ASP A 176 19.53 11.64 -8.63
CA ASP A 176 18.99 13.00 -8.48
C ASP A 176 17.66 13.21 -9.24
N LEU A 177 16.81 12.16 -9.32
CA LEU A 177 15.60 12.19 -10.14
C LEU A 177 14.67 13.33 -9.72
N ALA A 178 14.53 13.56 -8.42
CA ALA A 178 13.62 14.56 -7.89
C ALA A 178 13.98 16.01 -8.26
N ASN A 179 15.24 16.29 -8.55
CA ASN A 179 15.67 17.63 -8.97
C ASN A 179 15.79 17.77 -10.49
N ARG A 180 15.82 16.65 -11.24
CA ARG A 180 15.94 16.65 -12.70
C ARG A 180 14.60 16.49 -13.42
N ILE A 181 13.69 15.69 -12.88
CA ILE A 181 12.43 15.33 -13.54
C ILE A 181 11.32 16.28 -13.08
N PRO A 182 10.68 17.03 -13.99
CA PRO A 182 9.59 17.93 -13.63
C PRO A 182 8.43 17.20 -12.95
N GLY A 183 7.97 17.77 -11.83
CA GLY A 183 6.85 17.20 -11.07
C GLY A 183 7.17 15.89 -10.36
N PHE A 184 8.44 15.49 -10.29
CA PHE A 184 8.82 14.25 -9.63
C PHE A 184 8.49 14.30 -8.14
N PHE A 185 7.76 13.31 -7.67
CA PHE A 185 7.53 13.05 -6.26
C PHE A 185 7.33 11.55 -6.04
N CYS A 186 7.82 11.01 -4.94
CA CYS A 186 7.67 9.59 -4.65
C CYS A 186 7.50 9.29 -3.17
N GLY A 187 7.07 8.08 -2.85
CA GLY A 187 7.04 7.58 -1.49
C GLY A 187 7.03 6.06 -1.39
N LEU A 188 7.47 5.58 -0.23
CA LEU A 188 7.35 4.21 0.23
C LEU A 188 6.28 4.15 1.33
N ALA A 189 5.13 3.54 1.03
CA ALA A 189 4.11 3.30 2.04
C ALA A 189 4.26 1.90 2.65
N TYR A 190 4.57 1.84 3.95
CA TYR A 190 4.80 0.59 4.67
C TYR A 190 3.49 0.02 5.21
N ASN A 191 2.67 -0.54 4.33
CA ASN A 191 1.39 -1.11 4.73
C ASN A 191 1.60 -2.41 5.51
N SER A 192 1.11 -2.43 6.75
CA SER A 192 1.36 -3.53 7.69
C SER A 192 0.41 -4.70 7.46
N ILE A 193 0.97 -5.89 7.24
CA ILE A 193 0.27 -7.18 7.34
C ILE A 193 0.47 -7.67 8.76
N THR A 194 -0.52 -7.44 9.61
CA THR A 194 -0.52 -7.96 10.98
C THR A 194 -0.98 -9.43 11.01
N ARG A 195 -0.80 -10.11 12.15
CA ARG A 195 -1.26 -11.52 12.31
C ARG A 195 -2.76 -11.64 12.11
N THR A 196 -3.53 -10.68 12.61
CA THR A 196 -4.98 -10.64 12.52
C THR A 196 -5.42 -10.37 11.09
N PHE A 197 -4.76 -9.45 10.39
CA PHE A 197 -5.01 -9.25 8.95
C PHE A 197 -4.79 -10.56 8.18
N ALA A 198 -3.64 -11.21 8.36
CA ALA A 198 -3.33 -12.45 7.68
C ALA A 198 -4.31 -13.58 8.03
N ALA A 199 -4.71 -13.69 9.31
CA ALA A 199 -5.70 -14.66 9.76
C ALA A 199 -7.09 -14.42 9.15
N GLN A 200 -7.52 -13.17 9.01
CA GLN A 200 -8.80 -12.82 8.37
C GLN A 200 -8.77 -13.04 6.85
N SER A 201 -7.59 -13.06 6.24
CA SER A 201 -7.44 -13.39 4.83
C SER A 201 -7.54 -14.89 4.52
N GLN A 202 -7.58 -15.75 5.54
CA GLN A 202 -7.70 -17.19 5.33
C GLN A 202 -9.09 -17.52 4.75
N GLY A 203 -9.10 -18.29 3.67
CA GLY A 203 -10.34 -18.70 3.00
C GLY A 203 -10.92 -17.67 2.03
N ILE A 204 -10.25 -16.53 1.79
CA ILE A 204 -10.52 -15.64 0.64
C ILE A 204 -9.40 -15.82 -0.42
N PRO A 205 -9.55 -15.30 -1.66
CA PRO A 205 -8.61 -15.58 -2.74
C PRO A 205 -7.15 -15.26 -2.41
N GLN A 206 -6.88 -14.12 -1.78
CA GLN A 206 -5.55 -13.63 -1.46
C GLN A 206 -4.77 -14.59 -0.55
N ASN A 207 -5.46 -15.17 0.44
CA ASN A 207 -4.93 -16.15 1.39
C ASN A 207 -3.51 -15.82 1.84
N VAL A 208 -3.31 -14.66 2.48
CA VAL A 208 -1.98 -14.13 2.84
C VAL A 208 -1.31 -15.07 3.84
N ASP A 209 0.02 -15.21 3.77
CA ASP A 209 0.76 -16.04 4.72
C ASP A 209 0.54 -15.57 6.16
N ALA A 210 0.38 -16.50 7.09
CA ALA A 210 0.10 -16.24 8.50
C ALA A 210 1.31 -15.74 9.30
N GLU A 211 2.11 -14.84 8.70
CA GLU A 211 3.30 -14.23 9.26
C GLU A 211 3.24 -12.70 9.10
N PRO A 212 3.66 -11.91 10.10
CA PRO A 212 3.74 -10.47 9.95
C PRO A 212 4.67 -10.06 8.81
N ALA A 213 4.19 -9.15 7.99
CA ALA A 213 4.89 -8.67 6.79
C ALA A 213 4.53 -7.21 6.51
N PHE A 214 5.21 -6.62 5.53
CA PHE A 214 4.78 -5.40 4.89
C PHE A 214 4.52 -5.71 3.41
N TRP A 215 3.46 -5.14 2.84
CA TRP A 215 3.46 -4.82 1.42
C TRP A 215 3.87 -3.35 1.31
N VAL A 216 5.07 -3.11 0.82
CA VAL A 216 5.59 -1.76 0.64
C VAL A 216 5.14 -1.29 -0.73
N GLU A 217 4.29 -0.27 -0.76
CA GLU A 217 3.90 0.42 -1.99
C GLU A 217 4.96 1.46 -2.33
N GLU A 218 5.56 1.30 -3.50
CA GLU A 218 6.39 2.29 -4.17
C GLU A 218 5.49 3.12 -5.07
N SER A 219 5.28 4.40 -4.72
CA SER A 219 4.48 5.32 -5.54
C SER A 219 5.38 6.40 -6.12
N LEU A 220 5.22 6.69 -7.41
CA LEU A 220 5.94 7.75 -8.11
C LEU A 220 4.98 8.58 -8.94
N SER A 221 5.23 9.88 -9.03
CA SER A 221 4.52 10.82 -9.90
C SER A 221 5.50 11.71 -10.65
N TRP A 222 5.22 12.05 -11.91
CA TRP A 222 6.02 12.95 -12.75
C TRP A 222 5.17 13.61 -13.84
N SER A 223 5.64 14.71 -14.43
CA SER A 223 4.82 15.49 -15.37
C SER A 223 4.81 14.93 -16.80
N ASN A 224 5.97 14.61 -17.36
CA ASN A 224 6.13 14.50 -18.81
C ASN A 224 6.33 13.06 -19.27
N ALA A 225 5.76 12.71 -20.43
CA ALA A 225 5.92 11.38 -21.01
C ALA A 225 7.34 11.09 -21.52
N GLU A 226 8.17 12.12 -21.70
CA GLU A 226 9.57 11.97 -22.10
C GLU A 226 10.42 11.28 -21.02
N ASP A 227 10.01 11.36 -19.76
CA ASP A 227 10.72 10.78 -18.62
C ASP A 227 10.28 9.34 -18.32
N ASP A 228 9.25 8.81 -19.00
CA ASP A 228 8.68 7.48 -18.73
C ASP A 228 9.71 6.36 -18.70
N MET A 229 10.63 6.37 -19.67
CA MET A 229 11.66 5.34 -19.78
C MET A 229 12.68 5.44 -18.65
N GLU A 230 13.04 6.64 -18.23
CA GLU A 230 14.00 6.85 -17.14
C GLU A 230 13.41 6.43 -15.79
N ILE A 231 12.14 6.77 -15.55
CA ILE A 231 11.39 6.33 -14.37
C ILE A 231 11.24 4.80 -14.36
N ALA A 232 10.84 4.20 -15.49
CA ALA A 232 10.71 2.75 -15.59
C ALA A 232 12.05 2.04 -15.33
N GLN A 233 13.16 2.57 -15.86
CA GLN A 233 14.49 2.02 -15.61
C GLN A 233 14.90 2.14 -14.15
N PHE A 234 14.63 3.28 -13.50
CA PHE A 234 14.86 3.44 -12.07
C PHE A 234 14.10 2.39 -11.25
N VAL A 235 12.80 2.23 -11.51
CA VAL A 235 11.96 1.24 -10.79
C VAL A 235 12.49 -0.19 -11.00
N MET A 236 12.91 -0.54 -12.22
CA MET A 236 13.51 -1.86 -12.46
C MET A 236 14.82 -2.05 -11.69
N ASP A 237 15.75 -1.09 -11.80
CA ASP A 237 17.09 -1.22 -11.20
C ASP A 237 17.03 -1.30 -9.68
N VAL A 238 16.18 -0.47 -9.05
CA VAL A 238 16.05 -0.44 -7.59
C VAL A 238 15.38 -1.71 -7.07
N ASN A 239 14.42 -2.26 -7.80
CA ASN A 239 13.76 -3.50 -7.41
C ASN A 239 14.63 -4.72 -7.66
N GLU A 240 15.49 -4.73 -8.69
CA GLU A 240 16.49 -5.78 -8.87
C GLU A 240 17.43 -5.84 -7.65
N GLU A 241 17.88 -4.68 -7.15
CA GLU A 241 18.70 -4.60 -5.93
C GLU A 241 17.93 -5.06 -4.68
N ILE A 242 16.72 -4.51 -4.45
CA ILE A 242 15.89 -4.85 -3.28
C ILE A 242 15.53 -6.33 -3.25
N GLU A 243 15.00 -6.87 -4.36
CA GLU A 243 14.56 -8.26 -4.43
C GLU A 243 15.73 -9.24 -4.32
N SER A 244 16.91 -8.89 -4.86
CA SER A 244 18.14 -9.66 -4.68
C SER A 244 18.57 -9.72 -3.21
N LEU A 245 18.68 -8.57 -2.55
CA LEU A 245 19.10 -8.47 -1.15
C LEU A 245 18.13 -9.17 -0.19
N LEU A 246 16.82 -9.00 -0.41
CA LEU A 246 15.79 -9.70 0.37
C LEU A 246 15.81 -11.21 0.10
N GLY A 247 16.02 -11.61 -1.17
CA GLY A 247 16.08 -12.99 -1.61
C GLY A 247 17.25 -13.77 -1.00
N GLU A 248 18.46 -13.19 -1.02
CA GLU A 248 19.66 -13.77 -0.40
C GLU A 248 19.48 -14.07 1.10
N LYS A 249 18.62 -13.29 1.77
CA LYS A 249 18.34 -13.40 3.21
C LYS A 249 17.06 -14.17 3.52
N GLY A 250 16.30 -14.60 2.51
CA GLY A 250 15.01 -15.28 2.71
C GLY A 250 13.94 -14.41 3.37
N LEU A 251 13.99 -13.09 3.11
CA LEU A 251 13.12 -12.07 3.71
C LEU A 251 11.94 -11.65 2.81
N LEU A 252 11.85 -12.16 1.59
CA LEU A 252 10.71 -11.94 0.70
C LEU A 252 9.42 -12.52 1.31
N ALA A 253 8.32 -11.79 1.16
CA ALA A 253 6.96 -12.27 1.38
C ALA A 253 6.22 -12.31 0.04
N ARG A 254 5.29 -13.24 -0.15
CA ARG A 254 4.71 -13.47 -1.48
C ARG A 254 3.63 -12.47 -1.87
N TYR A 255 2.84 -11.97 -0.92
CA TYR A 255 1.57 -11.32 -1.20
C TYR A 255 1.72 -10.00 -1.95
N ILE A 256 1.11 -9.85 -3.12
CA ILE A 256 1.11 -8.59 -3.87
C ILE A 256 -0.29 -8.00 -3.84
N TYR A 257 -0.44 -6.78 -3.32
CA TYR A 257 -1.73 -6.12 -3.28
C TYR A 257 -2.11 -5.56 -4.66
N LEU A 258 -3.20 -6.07 -5.21
CA LEU A 258 -3.62 -5.83 -6.60
C LEU A 258 -3.78 -4.35 -6.98
N ASN A 259 -4.17 -3.48 -6.04
CA ASN A 259 -4.40 -2.07 -6.34
C ASN A 259 -3.11 -1.24 -6.41
N ASP A 260 -2.02 -1.72 -5.80
CA ASP A 260 -0.73 -1.03 -5.73
C ASP A 260 0.31 -1.66 -6.68
N ALA A 261 -0.07 -2.75 -7.35
CA ALA A 261 0.83 -3.52 -8.18
C ALA A 261 1.11 -2.84 -9.53
N ASN A 262 2.35 -2.95 -9.99
CA ASN A 262 2.72 -2.57 -11.35
C ASN A 262 2.25 -3.63 -12.37
N LYS A 263 2.01 -3.23 -13.61
CA LYS A 263 1.47 -4.08 -14.70
C LYS A 263 2.30 -5.32 -15.01
N ASP A 264 3.58 -5.33 -14.66
CA ASP A 264 4.53 -6.41 -14.86
C ASP A 264 4.61 -7.38 -13.68
N GLN A 265 3.91 -7.11 -12.56
CA GLN A 265 3.92 -7.98 -11.39
C GLN A 265 2.91 -9.13 -11.52
N ASP A 266 3.35 -10.32 -11.12
CA ASP A 266 2.55 -11.55 -11.09
C ASP A 266 1.59 -11.56 -9.86
N VAL A 267 0.57 -10.70 -9.90
CA VAL A 267 -0.35 -10.45 -8.77
C VAL A 267 -1.10 -11.72 -8.35
N PHE A 268 -1.70 -12.45 -9.29
CA PHE A 268 -2.55 -13.58 -8.92
C PHE A 268 -1.73 -14.78 -8.46
N GLU A 269 -0.53 -14.96 -9.01
CA GLU A 269 0.44 -15.96 -8.59
C GLU A 269 0.77 -15.81 -7.11
N SER A 270 0.78 -14.57 -6.58
CA SER A 270 0.95 -14.31 -5.15
C SER A 270 -0.12 -14.93 -4.26
N TYR A 271 -1.29 -15.29 -4.79
CA TYR A 271 -2.41 -15.85 -4.04
C TYR A 271 -2.30 -17.37 -3.80
N GLY A 272 -1.32 -18.02 -4.44
CA GLY A 272 -1.09 -19.47 -4.38
C GLY A 272 -1.84 -20.24 -5.46
N ALA A 273 -1.19 -21.28 -6.00
CA ALA A 273 -1.63 -22.01 -7.19
C ALA A 273 -3.05 -22.60 -7.08
N GLU A 274 -3.43 -23.10 -5.90
CA GLU A 274 -4.77 -23.66 -5.67
C GLU A 274 -5.87 -22.59 -5.82
N ASN A 275 -5.68 -21.43 -5.21
CA ASN A 275 -6.64 -20.32 -5.30
C ASN A 275 -6.70 -19.73 -6.70
N VAL A 276 -5.57 -19.60 -7.39
CA VAL A 276 -5.53 -19.17 -8.80
C VAL A 276 -6.35 -20.10 -9.67
N LYS A 277 -6.20 -21.42 -9.51
CA LYS A 277 -6.96 -22.41 -10.27
C LYS A 277 -8.47 -22.32 -10.02
N VAL A 278 -8.88 -22.06 -8.77
CA VAL A 278 -10.29 -21.83 -8.41
C VAL A 278 -10.81 -20.55 -9.08
N LEU A 279 -10.05 -19.44 -9.01
CA LEU A 279 -10.41 -18.19 -9.70
C LEU A 279 -10.55 -18.41 -11.21
N GLN A 280 -9.64 -19.13 -11.86
CA GLN A 280 -9.70 -19.43 -13.30
C GLN A 280 -10.93 -20.25 -13.65
N THR A 281 -11.28 -21.25 -12.82
CA THR A 281 -12.48 -22.08 -12.99
C THR A 281 -13.76 -21.23 -12.90
N ILE A 282 -13.84 -20.35 -11.90
CA ILE A 282 -14.99 -19.44 -11.72
C ILE A 282 -15.07 -18.46 -12.89
N ARG A 283 -13.94 -17.91 -13.34
CA ARG A 283 -13.89 -17.06 -14.53
C ARG A 283 -14.40 -17.79 -15.77
N ALA A 284 -14.04 -19.05 -15.99
CA ALA A 284 -14.55 -19.81 -17.13
C ALA A 284 -16.08 -20.04 -17.05
N LYS A 285 -16.62 -20.20 -15.84
CA LYS A 285 -18.06 -20.35 -15.59
C LYS A 285 -18.85 -19.06 -15.88
N TYR A 286 -18.38 -17.90 -15.42
CA TYR A 286 -19.11 -16.63 -15.50
C TYR A 286 -18.75 -15.77 -16.72
N ASP A 287 -17.56 -15.95 -17.31
CA ASP A 287 -17.11 -15.29 -18.54
C ASP A 287 -16.75 -16.28 -19.66
N PRO A 288 -17.65 -17.19 -20.07
CA PRO A 288 -17.33 -18.25 -21.04
C PRO A 288 -16.95 -17.70 -22.42
N LYS A 289 -17.41 -16.49 -22.76
CA LYS A 289 -17.09 -15.79 -24.02
C LYS A 289 -15.89 -14.86 -23.92
N ARG A 290 -15.23 -14.81 -22.76
CA ARG A 290 -14.07 -13.96 -22.51
C ARG A 290 -14.30 -12.45 -22.68
N VAL A 291 -15.52 -11.98 -22.47
CA VAL A 291 -15.89 -10.57 -22.57
C VAL A 291 -15.06 -9.72 -21.61
N TYR A 292 -14.97 -10.11 -20.34
CA TYR A 292 -14.25 -9.31 -19.32
C TYR A 292 -12.74 -9.52 -19.37
N THR A 293 -12.29 -10.61 -19.98
CA THR A 293 -10.87 -10.86 -20.16
C THR A 293 -10.30 -10.14 -21.38
N ASP A 294 -11.00 -10.20 -22.51
CA ASP A 294 -10.46 -9.76 -23.80
C ASP A 294 -10.96 -8.37 -24.20
N LEU A 295 -12.19 -7.98 -23.78
CA LEU A 295 -12.82 -6.72 -24.20
C LEU A 295 -12.80 -5.62 -23.13
N MET A 296 -12.54 -5.96 -21.86
CA MET A 296 -12.43 -4.96 -20.79
C MET A 296 -10.97 -4.55 -20.59
N PRO A 297 -10.57 -3.35 -21.02
CA PRO A 297 -9.19 -2.89 -20.90
C PRO A 297 -8.81 -2.67 -19.43
N GLY A 298 -7.52 -2.84 -19.14
CA GLY A 298 -6.94 -2.60 -17.82
C GLY A 298 -7.31 -3.63 -16.75
N GLY A 299 -6.61 -3.51 -15.63
CA GLY A 299 -6.67 -4.46 -14.51
C GLY A 299 -6.01 -5.80 -14.83
N PHE A 300 -5.54 -6.47 -13.78
CA PHE A 300 -5.01 -7.82 -13.89
C PHE A 300 -6.12 -8.80 -14.26
N LYS A 301 -5.82 -9.73 -15.17
CA LYS A 301 -6.77 -10.78 -15.58
C LYS A 301 -6.34 -12.13 -15.03
N VAL A 302 -7.22 -12.77 -14.25
CA VAL A 302 -6.99 -14.12 -13.70
C VAL A 302 -6.66 -15.14 -14.79
N ALA A 303 -7.20 -14.95 -15.99
CA ALA A 303 -6.94 -15.82 -17.13
C ALA A 303 -5.50 -15.75 -17.66
N HIS A 304 -4.75 -14.70 -17.32
CA HIS A 304 -3.36 -14.52 -17.73
C HIS A 304 -2.38 -14.98 -16.63
N ALA A 305 -2.89 -15.28 -15.43
CA ALA A 305 -2.09 -15.85 -14.37
C ALA A 305 -1.48 -17.17 -14.81
N LYS A 306 -0.18 -17.32 -14.62
CA LYS A 306 0.59 -18.52 -14.92
C LYS A 306 0.11 -19.65 -14.01
N GLY A 307 -0.24 -20.79 -14.61
CA GLY A 307 -0.44 -22.02 -13.87
C GLY A 307 0.91 -22.71 -13.67
N GLU A 308 1.17 -23.23 -12.48
CA GLU A 308 2.26 -24.19 -12.26
C GLU A 308 2.01 -25.50 -13.03
#